data_AF-A0A833UNG7-F1
#
_entry.id   AF-A0A833UNG7-F1
#
_cell.length_a   1.000
_cell.length_b   1.000
_cell.length_c   1.000
_cell.angle_alpha   90.00
_cell.angle_beta   90.00
_cell.angle_gamma   90.00
#
_symmetry.space_group_name_H-M   'P 1'
#
loop_
_entity.id
_entity.type
_entity.pdbx_description
1 polymer ?
#
loop_
_entity_poly.entity_id
_entity_poly.type
_entity_poly.pdbx_seq_one_letter_code
_entity_poly.pdbx_strand_id
1 'polypeptide(L)'
;MQAFAALGSSCFLHNSPHHAKPRNFVLKPHCSLRKQERRNLETSWPTISLSLFGSGFFLGPLIDGLHSGVNLVVYESGSINIGPLHTNIWVPSLLGLFYCTVGLLQLFLDERVSSKISEGSLAKSAVSLLALVLFIELSAELYKAGVADNIEAYILFAAAELIWFSLDRTWLGFTLACILGICCPLAEIPLMK
;
A
#
# COMPACT_ATOMS: atom_id res chain seq x y z
N MET A 1 -74.67 22.80 61.64
CA MET A 1 -75.02 21.72 60.67
C MET A 1 -73.77 20.87 60.54
N GLN A 2 -73.66 19.77 61.30
CA GLN A 2 -73.92 18.37 60.86
C GLN A 2 -73.12 18.04 59.58
N ALA A 3 -72.24 17.05 59.48
CA ALA A 3 -72.20 15.69 60.03
C ALA A 3 -70.77 15.09 59.84
N PHE A 4 -70.26 14.29 60.80
CA PHE A 4 -69.94 12.84 60.74
C PHE A 4 -69.17 12.34 59.49
N ALA A 5 -68.21 11.39 59.51
CA ALA A 5 -67.48 10.62 60.51
C ALA A 5 -66.46 9.70 59.78
N ALA A 6 -65.37 9.30 60.47
CA ALA A 6 -64.80 7.93 60.56
C ALA A 6 -64.21 7.24 59.27
N LEU A 7 -63.22 6.32 59.27
CA LEU A 7 -62.46 5.57 60.30
C LEU A 7 -61.21 4.88 59.66
N GLY A 8 -60.22 4.48 60.49
CA GLY A 8 -59.25 3.38 60.24
C GLY A 8 -57.78 3.81 60.00
N SER A 9 -56.84 3.84 60.96
CA SER A 9 -56.16 2.74 61.70
C SER A 9 -55.30 1.85 60.77
N SER A 10 -54.04 1.49 60.99
CA SER A 10 -52.98 1.73 62.00
C SER A 10 -51.70 1.05 61.48
N CYS A 11 -50.52 1.51 61.95
CA CYS A 11 -49.23 0.80 62.11
C CYS A 11 -48.76 -0.22 61.05
N PHE A 12 -47.55 -0.03 60.50
CA PHE A 12 -46.47 -1.04 60.54
C PHE A 12 -45.12 -0.39 60.17
N LEU A 13 -44.16 -0.48 61.10
CA LEU A 13 -42.73 -0.30 60.86
C LEU A 13 -42.20 -1.50 60.07
N HIS A 14 -41.40 -1.28 59.02
CA HIS A 14 -40.48 -2.29 58.52
C HIS A 14 -39.15 -1.68 58.04
N ASN A 15 -38.08 -2.38 58.40
CA ASN A 15 -36.67 -2.03 58.25
C ASN A 15 -36.08 -2.57 56.92
N SER A 16 -35.05 -1.88 56.41
CA SER A 16 -33.92 -2.35 55.56
C SER A 16 -34.20 -2.74 54.08
N PRO A 17 -33.18 -2.88 53.18
CA PRO A 17 -31.73 -2.62 53.31
C PRO A 17 -31.08 -1.86 52.13
N HIS A 18 -29.77 -1.62 52.28
CA HIS A 18 -28.75 -1.27 51.27
C HIS A 18 -29.05 -1.55 49.79
N HIS A 19 -28.80 -0.54 48.93
CA HIS A 19 -28.29 -0.78 47.58
C HIS A 19 -27.27 0.29 47.17
N ALA A 20 -26.00 -0.06 47.26
CA ALA A 20 -24.91 0.60 46.57
C ALA A 20 -25.12 0.46 45.05
N LYS A 21 -25.14 1.56 44.30
CA LYS A 21 -25.08 1.50 42.83
C LYS A 21 -23.61 1.35 42.39
N PRO A 22 -23.27 0.35 41.55
CA PRO A 22 -21.90 0.10 41.14
C PRO A 22 -21.44 1.16 40.14
N ARG A 23 -20.19 1.61 40.33
CA ARG A 23 -19.41 2.29 39.29
C ARG A 23 -19.19 1.31 38.15
N ASN A 24 -19.92 1.47 37.05
CA ASN A 24 -19.63 0.68 35.85
C ASN A 24 -18.33 1.16 35.22
N PHE A 25 -17.42 0.21 35.20
CA PHE A 25 -16.09 0.20 34.63
C PHE A 25 -16.09 0.56 33.13
N VAL A 26 -15.16 1.45 32.79
CA VAL A 26 -14.19 1.34 31.68
C VAL A 26 -14.74 0.85 30.32
N LEU A 27 -15.02 1.81 29.45
CA LEU A 27 -14.95 1.63 27.99
C LEU A 27 -13.64 2.23 27.48
N LYS A 28 -12.64 1.38 27.21
CA LYS A 28 -11.56 1.63 26.23
C LYS A 28 -10.76 0.33 25.97
N PRO A 29 -11.11 -0.49 24.97
CA PRO A 29 -10.22 -1.53 24.44
C PRO A 29 -9.51 -1.10 23.14
N HIS A 30 -9.52 0.18 22.77
CA HIS A 30 -8.92 0.59 21.48
C HIS A 30 -7.37 0.65 21.52
N CYS A 31 -6.77 0.66 22.72
CA CYS A 31 -5.32 0.86 22.87
C CYS A 31 -4.52 -0.45 22.95
N SER A 32 -5.13 -1.58 23.30
CA SER A 32 -4.47 -2.90 23.33
C SER A 32 -4.41 -3.53 21.93
N LEU A 33 -5.47 -3.38 21.13
CA LEU A 33 -5.57 -3.91 19.77
C LEU A 33 -4.49 -3.32 18.85
N ARG A 34 -4.32 -1.99 18.88
CA ARG A 34 -3.24 -1.29 18.15
C ARG A 34 -1.83 -1.70 18.60
N LYS A 35 -1.64 -2.00 19.89
CA LYS A 35 -0.34 -2.45 20.43
C LYS A 35 -0.03 -3.89 20.01
N GLN A 36 -1.04 -4.75 19.94
CA GLN A 36 -0.91 -6.14 19.50
C GLN A 36 -0.62 -6.21 17.99
N GLU A 37 -1.32 -5.42 17.19
CA GLU A 37 -1.12 -5.33 15.74
C GLU A 37 0.28 -4.79 15.39
N ARG A 38 0.77 -3.78 16.12
CA ARG A 38 2.15 -3.29 15.99
C ARG A 38 3.21 -4.35 16.28
N ARG A 39 3.04 -5.13 17.34
CA ARG A 39 3.97 -6.23 17.67
C ARG A 39 3.97 -7.31 16.58
N ASN A 40 2.81 -7.65 16.04
CA ASN A 40 2.71 -8.61 14.95
C ASN A 40 3.38 -8.08 13.67
N LEU A 41 3.18 -6.79 13.36
CA LEU A 41 3.85 -6.14 12.24
C LEU A 41 5.36 -6.18 12.44
N GLU A 42 5.89 -5.75 13.60
CA GLU A 42 7.32 -5.79 13.99
C GLU A 42 7.95 -7.16 13.76
N THR A 43 7.26 -8.25 14.13
CA THR A 43 7.74 -9.62 13.89
C THR A 43 7.67 -10.07 12.44
N SER A 44 6.81 -9.47 11.62
CA SER A 44 6.58 -9.81 10.22
C SER A 44 7.45 -9.02 9.23
N TRP A 45 8.10 -7.92 9.64
CA TRP A 45 8.95 -7.11 8.75
C TRP A 45 9.97 -7.93 7.98
N PRO A 46 10.76 -8.84 8.60
CA PRO A 46 11.76 -9.60 7.85
C PRO A 46 11.14 -10.45 6.74
N THR A 47 9.98 -11.07 6.99
CA THR A 47 9.26 -11.90 6.01
C THR A 47 8.68 -11.04 4.89
N ILE A 48 8.08 -9.89 5.22
CA ILE A 48 7.55 -8.94 4.25
C ILE A 48 8.70 -8.41 3.37
N SER A 49 9.81 -7.98 3.97
CA SER A 49 10.99 -7.51 3.25
C SER A 49 11.53 -8.57 2.30
N LEU A 50 11.64 -9.82 2.75
CA LEU A 50 12.11 -10.91 1.90
C LEU A 50 11.14 -11.20 0.75
N SER A 51 9.82 -11.14 1.00
CA SER A 51 8.80 -11.33 -0.03
C SER A 51 8.82 -10.20 -1.06
N LEU A 52 8.95 -8.94 -0.64
CA LEU A 52 9.04 -7.77 -1.53
C LEU A 52 10.34 -7.77 -2.34
N PHE A 53 11.45 -8.13 -1.68
CA PHE A 53 12.74 -8.29 -2.36
C PHE A 53 12.66 -9.40 -3.40
N GLY A 54 12.15 -10.58 -3.02
CA GLY A 54 12.02 -11.71 -3.92
C GLY A 54 11.10 -11.40 -5.11
N SER A 55 9.95 -10.77 -4.87
CA SER A 55 9.06 -10.39 -5.97
C SER A 55 9.72 -9.39 -6.92
N GLY A 56 10.40 -8.37 -6.40
CA GLY A 56 11.17 -7.42 -7.22
C GLY A 56 12.33 -8.07 -7.97
N PHE A 57 13.02 -9.02 -7.34
CA PHE A 57 14.16 -9.72 -7.92
C PHE A 57 13.77 -10.59 -9.11
N PHE A 58 12.62 -11.29 -9.03
CA PHE A 58 12.17 -12.18 -10.08
C PHE A 58 11.24 -11.50 -11.10
N LEU A 59 10.21 -10.77 -10.64
CA LEU A 59 9.24 -10.14 -11.52
C LEU A 59 9.78 -8.84 -12.14
N GLY A 60 10.63 -8.11 -11.41
CA GLY A 60 11.19 -6.84 -11.88
C GLY A 60 11.89 -6.99 -13.23
N PRO A 61 12.90 -7.86 -13.38
CA PRO A 61 13.59 -8.06 -14.66
C PRO A 61 12.66 -8.52 -15.77
N LEU A 62 11.65 -9.35 -15.46
CA LEU A 62 10.68 -9.82 -16.46
C LEU A 62 9.84 -8.68 -17.03
N ILE A 63 9.43 -7.74 -16.17
CA ILE A 63 8.66 -6.56 -16.57
C ILE A 63 9.58 -5.55 -17.28
N ASP A 64 10.76 -5.28 -16.73
CA ASP A 64 11.78 -4.38 -17.30
C ASP A 64 12.20 -4.82 -18.70
N GLY A 65 12.37 -6.12 -18.90
CA GLY A 65 12.75 -6.69 -20.19
C GLY A 65 11.74 -6.50 -21.31
N LEU A 66 10.49 -6.12 -21.02
CA LEU A 66 9.54 -5.69 -22.04
C LEU A 66 10.05 -4.44 -22.78
N HIS A 67 10.66 -3.48 -22.06
CA HIS A 67 11.32 -2.33 -22.67
C HIS A 67 12.59 -2.71 -23.43
N SER A 68 13.36 -3.68 -22.93
CA SER A 68 14.59 -4.12 -23.60
C SER A 68 14.30 -4.91 -24.89
N GLY A 69 13.11 -5.51 -25.04
CA GLY A 69 12.67 -6.18 -26.26
C GLY A 69 12.51 -5.26 -27.48
N VAL A 70 12.31 -3.96 -27.26
CA VAL A 70 12.29 -2.93 -28.33
C VAL A 70 13.62 -2.19 -28.48
N ASN A 71 14.70 -2.69 -27.87
CA ASN A 71 16.02 -2.04 -27.80
C ASN A 71 15.98 -0.60 -27.25
N LEU A 72 15.00 -0.28 -26.39
CA LEU A 72 14.95 1.02 -25.70
C LEU A 72 16.09 1.15 -24.68
N VAL A 73 16.52 0.03 -24.08
CA VAL A 73 17.66 -0.06 -23.18
C VAL A 73 18.58 -1.19 -23.64
N VAL A 74 19.81 -0.86 -24.02
CA VAL A 74 20.84 -1.82 -24.47
C VAL A 74 21.94 -1.89 -23.40
N TYR A 75 22.13 -3.07 -22.82
CA TYR A 75 23.18 -3.31 -21.83
C TYR A 75 24.46 -3.82 -22.54
N GLU A 76 25.56 -3.07 -22.48
CA GLU A 76 26.82 -3.51 -23.12
C GLU A 76 27.66 -4.46 -22.25
N SER A 77 27.77 -4.20 -20.94
CA SER A 77 28.59 -5.00 -20.02
C SER A 77 27.72 -5.82 -19.08
N GLY A 78 28.01 -7.11 -18.90
CA GLY A 78 27.26 -7.99 -17.98
C GLY A 78 25.81 -8.29 -18.40
N SER A 79 25.50 -8.14 -19.69
CA SER A 79 24.18 -8.47 -20.24
C SER A 79 23.90 -9.97 -20.16
N ILE A 80 22.74 -10.32 -19.62
CA ILE A 80 22.19 -11.67 -19.62
C ILE A 80 21.04 -11.68 -20.61
N ASN A 81 21.16 -12.48 -21.65
CA ASN A 81 20.15 -12.64 -22.69
C ASN A 81 19.51 -14.03 -22.54
N ILE A 82 18.28 -14.09 -22.05
CA ILE A 82 17.51 -15.34 -21.90
C ILE A 82 16.26 -15.23 -22.76
N GLY A 83 16.33 -15.75 -23.99
CA GLY A 83 15.23 -15.60 -24.95
C GLY A 83 14.99 -14.12 -25.30
N PRO A 84 13.76 -13.59 -25.15
CA PRO A 84 13.46 -12.17 -25.39
C PRO A 84 13.91 -11.25 -24.25
N LEU A 85 14.37 -11.81 -23.12
CA LEU A 85 14.79 -11.04 -21.96
C LEU A 85 16.24 -10.57 -22.12
N HIS A 86 16.42 -9.26 -22.25
CA HIS A 86 17.72 -8.59 -22.29
C HIS A 86 17.88 -7.76 -21.00
N THR A 87 18.70 -8.19 -20.06
CA THR A 87 18.89 -7.48 -18.77
C THR A 87 20.35 -7.53 -18.33
N ASN A 88 20.74 -6.85 -17.26
CA ASN A 88 22.08 -6.90 -16.68
C ASN A 88 22.08 -7.69 -15.36
N ILE A 89 23.18 -8.37 -15.04
CA ILE A 89 23.33 -9.19 -13.82
C ILE A 89 23.00 -8.47 -12.51
N TRP A 90 23.12 -7.15 -12.47
CA TRP A 90 22.80 -6.32 -11.30
C TRP A 90 21.34 -5.88 -11.24
N VAL A 91 20.63 -5.87 -12.36
CA VAL A 91 19.23 -5.40 -12.45
C VAL A 91 18.29 -6.19 -11.53
N PRO A 92 18.34 -7.53 -11.45
CA PRO A 92 17.52 -8.28 -10.48
C PRO A 92 17.72 -7.81 -9.04
N SER A 93 18.97 -7.64 -8.61
CA SER A 93 19.30 -7.19 -7.25
C SER A 93 18.83 -5.76 -6.99
N LEU A 94 19.02 -4.86 -7.96
CA LEU A 94 18.59 -3.46 -7.86
C LEU A 94 17.06 -3.34 -7.78
N LEU A 95 16.33 -4.07 -8.63
CA LEU A 95 14.87 -4.09 -8.61
C LEU A 95 14.33 -4.74 -7.33
N GLY A 96 14.95 -5.83 -6.86
CA GLY A 96 14.63 -6.42 -5.56
C GLY A 96 14.76 -5.41 -4.41
N LEU A 97 15.88 -4.67 -4.35
CA LEU A 97 16.08 -3.61 -3.35
C LEU A 97 15.07 -2.47 -3.51
N PHE A 98 14.78 -2.05 -4.73
CA PHE A 98 13.80 -1.00 -5.02
C PHE A 98 12.41 -1.36 -4.50
N TYR A 99 11.85 -2.51 -4.92
CA TYR A 99 10.52 -2.93 -4.49
C TYR A 99 10.44 -3.20 -2.99
N CYS A 100 11.52 -3.72 -2.38
CA CYS A 100 11.61 -3.85 -0.94
C CYS A 100 11.57 -2.49 -0.22
N THR A 101 12.45 -1.56 -0.61
CA THR A 101 12.55 -0.24 0.06
C THR A 101 11.28 0.58 -0.10
N VAL A 102 10.74 0.69 -1.32
CA VAL A 102 9.50 1.43 -1.60
C VAL A 102 8.31 0.77 -0.91
N GLY A 103 8.17 -0.55 -0.99
CA GLY A 103 7.07 -1.27 -0.35
C GLY A 103 7.07 -1.13 1.17
N LEU A 104 8.25 -1.23 1.81
CA LEU A 104 8.39 -1.00 3.24
C LEU A 104 8.14 0.46 3.64
N LEU A 105 8.60 1.42 2.83
CA LEU A 105 8.33 2.83 3.04
C LEU A 105 6.83 3.12 2.97
N GLN A 106 6.14 2.57 1.97
CA GLN A 106 4.68 2.70 1.83
C GLN A 106 3.97 2.12 3.06
N LEU A 107 4.30 0.91 3.49
CA LEU A 107 3.72 0.28 4.69
C LEU A 107 3.99 1.11 5.95
N PHE A 108 5.21 1.65 6.10
CA PHE A 108 5.56 2.52 7.21
C PHE A 108 4.70 3.79 7.22
N LEU A 109 4.53 4.44 6.07
CA LEU A 109 3.74 5.66 5.95
C LEU A 109 2.25 5.39 6.17
N ASP A 110 1.73 4.28 5.65
CA ASP A 110 0.34 3.86 5.85
C ASP A 110 0.03 3.62 7.33
N GLU A 111 0.94 3.00 8.09
CA GLU A 111 0.77 2.79 9.54
C GLU A 111 0.76 4.11 10.34
N ARG A 112 1.46 5.14 9.83
CA ARG A 112 1.59 6.44 10.49
C ARG A 112 0.43 7.37 10.17
N VAL A 113 -0.04 7.36 8.92
CA VAL A 113 -1.05 8.30 8.40
C VAL A 113 -2.47 7.73 8.53
N SER A 114 -2.65 6.42 8.38
CA SER A 114 -3.99 5.82 8.41
C SER A 114 -4.37 5.27 9.80
N SER A 115 -5.56 5.63 10.27
CA SER A 115 -6.20 4.98 11.43
C SER A 115 -7.08 3.79 11.04
N LYS A 116 -7.29 3.55 9.74
CA LYS A 116 -8.08 2.44 9.19
C LYS A 116 -7.19 1.64 8.25
N ILE A 117 -6.89 0.41 8.64
CA ILE A 117 -6.17 -0.52 7.78
C ILE A 117 -7.18 -0.97 6.71
N SER A 118 -6.95 -0.54 5.47
CA SER A 118 -7.67 -1.10 4.33
C SER A 118 -7.19 -2.53 4.15
N GLU A 119 -8.11 -3.48 4.16
CA GLU A 119 -7.78 -4.88 3.94
C GLU A 119 -7.20 -5.04 2.53
N GLY A 120 -5.98 -5.56 2.43
CA GLY A 120 -5.32 -5.82 1.16
C GLY A 120 -6.04 -6.95 0.44
N SER A 121 -6.35 -6.76 -0.84
CA SER A 121 -6.98 -7.79 -1.67
C SER A 121 -5.99 -8.33 -2.70
N LEU A 122 -5.79 -9.65 -2.74
CA LEU A 122 -4.98 -10.32 -3.76
C LEU A 122 -5.46 -9.94 -5.17
N ALA A 123 -6.78 -9.87 -5.38
CA ALA A 123 -7.36 -9.49 -6.66
C ALA A 123 -6.96 -8.06 -7.05
N LYS A 124 -6.96 -7.14 -6.09
CA LYS A 124 -6.51 -5.76 -6.32
C LYS A 124 -5.03 -5.73 -6.70
N SER A 125 -4.17 -6.46 -5.99
CA SER A 125 -2.75 -6.55 -6.33
C SER A 125 -2.50 -7.18 -7.70
N ALA A 126 -3.26 -8.21 -8.07
CA ALA A 126 -3.16 -8.85 -9.38
C ALA A 126 -3.60 -7.89 -10.51
N VAL A 127 -4.69 -7.16 -10.32
CA VAL A 127 -5.15 -6.13 -11.26
C VAL A 127 -4.12 -5.00 -11.38
N SER A 128 -3.54 -4.54 -10.28
CA SER A 128 -2.46 -3.54 -10.31
C SER A 128 -1.22 -4.03 -11.04
N LEU A 129 -0.83 -5.29 -10.84
CA LEU A 129 0.29 -5.89 -11.56
C LEU A 129 0.02 -5.98 -13.07
N LEU A 130 -1.19 -6.40 -13.46
CA LEU A 130 -1.59 -6.44 -14.86
C LEU A 130 -1.59 -5.04 -15.49
N ALA A 131 -2.13 -4.04 -14.77
CA ALA A 131 -2.11 -2.65 -15.22
C ALA A 131 -0.68 -2.12 -15.41
N LEU A 132 0.25 -2.48 -14.52
CA LEU A 132 1.67 -2.14 -14.65
C LEU A 132 2.28 -2.78 -15.90
N VAL A 133 2.05 -4.07 -16.13
CA VAL A 133 2.56 -4.76 -17.33
C VAL A 133 2.06 -4.10 -18.60
N LEU A 134 0.76 -3.81 -18.68
CA LEU A 134 0.16 -3.14 -19.84
C LEU A 134 0.69 -1.70 -20.02
N PHE A 135 0.97 -1.00 -18.93
CA PHE A 135 1.53 0.35 -18.97
C PHE A 135 2.96 0.36 -19.55
N ILE A 136 3.78 -0.59 -19.13
CA ILE A 136 5.16 -0.78 -19.65
C ILE A 136 5.12 -1.21 -21.12
N GLU A 137 4.23 -2.13 -21.49
CA GLU A 137 4.06 -2.55 -22.89
C GLU A 137 3.56 -1.41 -23.79
N LEU A 138 2.65 -0.57 -23.29
CA LEU A 138 2.22 0.65 -23.99
C LEU A 138 3.41 1.60 -24.24
N SER A 139 4.26 1.83 -23.24
CA SER A 139 5.47 2.65 -23.41
C SER A 139 6.39 2.07 -24.48
N ALA A 140 6.65 0.76 -24.47
CA ALA A 140 7.46 0.09 -25.48
C ALA A 140 6.92 0.25 -26.91
N GLU A 141 5.60 0.11 -27.09
CA GLU A 141 4.97 0.22 -28.41
C GLU A 141 4.88 1.68 -28.89
N LEU A 142 4.70 2.66 -28.01
CA LEU A 142 4.77 4.09 -28.37
C LEU A 142 6.18 4.46 -28.88
N TYR A 143 7.21 4.02 -28.16
CA TYR A 143 8.60 4.23 -28.56
C TYR A 143 8.90 3.58 -29.91
N LYS A 144 8.53 2.31 -30.08
CA LYS A 144 8.72 1.55 -31.32
C LYS A 144 7.96 2.16 -32.52
N ALA A 145 6.80 2.76 -32.27
CA ALA A 145 6.04 3.49 -33.28
C ALA A 145 6.67 4.83 -33.68
N GLY A 146 7.75 5.27 -33.01
CA GLY A 146 8.44 6.53 -33.30
C GLY A 146 7.61 7.74 -32.89
N VAL A 147 6.76 7.61 -31.86
CA VAL A 147 6.02 8.75 -31.29
C VAL A 147 7.03 9.74 -30.71
N ALA A 148 6.79 11.04 -30.90
CA ALA A 148 7.67 12.06 -30.35
C ALA A 148 7.68 12.02 -28.82
N ASP A 149 8.86 12.15 -28.20
CA ASP A 149 9.10 11.99 -26.76
C ASP A 149 8.13 12.79 -25.88
N ASN A 150 7.81 14.02 -26.28
CA ASN A 150 6.89 14.88 -25.53
C ASN A 150 5.44 14.35 -25.58
N ILE A 151 5.03 13.77 -26.71
CA ILE A 151 3.70 13.17 -26.87
C ILE A 151 3.62 11.85 -26.11
N GLU A 152 4.67 11.02 -26.19
CA GLU A 152 4.78 9.79 -25.40
C GLU A 152 4.65 10.12 -23.91
N ALA A 153 5.40 11.11 -23.41
CA ALA A 153 5.34 11.54 -22.02
C ALA A 153 3.92 11.98 -21.60
N TYR A 154 3.19 12.74 -22.43
CA TYR A 154 1.82 13.13 -22.13
C TYR A 154 0.86 11.94 -22.07
N ILE A 155 0.98 10.98 -22.99
CA ILE A 155 0.16 9.78 -23.00
C ILE A 155 0.41 8.95 -21.75
N LEU A 156 1.68 8.70 -21.42
CA LEU A 156 2.07 7.90 -20.25
C LEU A 156 1.70 8.60 -18.94
N PHE A 157 1.83 9.92 -18.86
CA PHE A 157 1.38 10.68 -17.69
C PHE A 157 -0.13 10.56 -17.48
N ALA A 158 -0.93 10.77 -18.52
CA ALA A 158 -2.39 10.63 -18.44
C ALA A 158 -2.83 9.20 -18.08
N ALA A 159 -2.15 8.19 -18.64
CA ALA A 159 -2.41 6.80 -18.31
C ALA A 159 -2.06 6.47 -16.86
N ALA A 160 -0.94 6.99 -16.33
CA ALA A 160 -0.55 6.83 -14.93
C ALA A 160 -1.57 7.46 -13.97
N GLU A 161 -2.06 8.66 -14.28
CA GLU A 161 -3.13 9.32 -13.52
C GLU A 161 -4.42 8.49 -13.52
N LEU A 162 -4.80 7.92 -14.66
CA LEU A 162 -5.97 7.06 -14.78
C LEU A 162 -5.84 5.78 -13.95
N ILE A 163 -4.67 5.15 -13.96
CA ILE A 163 -4.37 3.95 -13.16
C ILE A 163 -4.45 4.29 -11.67
N TRP A 164 -3.80 5.37 -11.24
CA TRP A 164 -3.87 5.83 -9.85
C TRP A 164 -5.32 6.12 -9.43
N PHE A 165 -6.07 6.85 -10.25
CA PHE A 165 -7.47 7.18 -9.98
C PHE A 165 -8.36 5.94 -9.97
N SER A 166 -8.04 4.89 -10.72
CA SER A 166 -8.85 3.68 -10.77
C SER A 166 -8.54 2.71 -9.63
N LEU A 167 -7.27 2.58 -9.25
CA LEU A 167 -6.80 1.49 -8.38
C LEU A 167 -6.39 1.94 -6.98
N ASP A 168 -5.83 3.13 -6.79
CA ASP A 168 -5.30 3.57 -5.49
C ASP A 168 -6.14 4.69 -4.87
N ARG A 169 -6.25 5.83 -5.57
CA ARG A 169 -6.93 7.07 -5.12
C ARG A 169 -6.37 7.73 -3.87
N THR A 170 -5.25 7.24 -3.33
CA THR A 170 -4.63 7.85 -2.15
C THR A 170 -3.68 8.98 -2.54
N TRP A 171 -3.74 10.10 -1.82
CA TRP A 171 -2.78 11.19 -1.97
C TRP A 171 -1.36 10.78 -1.56
N LEU A 172 -1.25 9.84 -0.60
CA LEU A 172 0.04 9.30 -0.18
C LEU A 172 0.71 8.53 -1.32
N GLY A 173 -0.01 7.59 -1.94
CA GLY A 173 0.48 6.83 -3.08
C GLY A 173 0.81 7.74 -4.27
N PHE A 174 -0.04 8.74 -4.55
CA PHE A 174 0.24 9.75 -5.59
C PHE A 174 1.55 10.50 -5.32
N THR A 175 1.73 11.00 -4.10
CA THR A 175 2.92 11.78 -3.72
C THR A 175 4.18 10.94 -3.81
N LEU A 176 4.12 9.69 -3.31
CA LEU A 176 5.25 8.77 -3.40
C LEU A 176 5.58 8.44 -4.86
N ALA A 177 4.57 8.19 -5.69
CA ALA A 177 4.77 7.96 -7.12
C ALA A 177 5.41 9.15 -7.83
N CYS A 178 5.00 10.39 -7.53
CA CYS A 178 5.64 11.59 -8.08
C CYS A 178 7.12 11.71 -7.68
N ILE A 179 7.46 11.41 -6.42
CA ILE A 179 8.85 11.42 -5.96
C ILE A 179 9.66 10.38 -6.71
N LEU A 180 9.16 9.15 -6.82
CA LEU A 180 9.83 8.07 -7.54
C LEU A 180 9.97 8.37 -9.04
N GLY A 181 8.95 8.99 -9.65
CA GLY A 181 8.99 9.41 -11.04
C GLY A 181 10.06 10.47 -11.35
N ILE A 182 10.62 11.13 -10.34
CA ILE A 182 11.77 12.03 -10.47
C ILE A 182 13.06 11.31 -10.05
N CYS A 183 13.05 10.63 -8.91
CA CYS A 183 14.24 10.00 -8.35
C CYS A 183 14.78 8.83 -9.18
N CYS A 184 13.91 7.99 -9.74
CA CYS A 184 14.34 6.83 -10.53
C CYS A 184 15.08 7.26 -11.80
N PRO A 185 14.52 8.14 -12.66
CA PRO A 185 15.27 8.64 -13.82
C PRO A 185 16.60 9.32 -13.44
N LEU A 186 16.63 10.09 -12.35
CA LEU A 186 17.87 10.72 -11.88
C LEU A 186 18.92 9.68 -11.42
N ALA A 187 18.49 8.57 -10.82
CA ALA A 187 19.36 7.48 -10.41
C ALA A 187 19.88 6.65 -11.59
N GLU A 188 19.17 6.66 -12.72
CA GLU A 188 19.57 5.97 -13.95
C GLU A 188 20.65 6.74 -14.74
N ILE A 189 20.68 8.08 -14.69
CA ILE A 189 21.65 8.90 -15.44
C ILE A 189 23.12 8.45 -15.25
N PRO A 190 23.62 8.16 -14.03
CA PRO A 190 24.99 7.69 -13.84
C PRO A 190 25.27 6.28 -14.37
N LEU A 191 24.22 5.48 -14.58
CA LEU A 191 24.27 4.11 -15.07
C LEU A 191 24.21 4.04 -16.60
N MET A 192 23.69 5.08 -17.25
CA MET A 192 23.78 5.30 -18.70
C MET A 192 25.23 5.67 -19.07
N LYS A 193 26.08 4.67 -19.25
CA LYS A 193 27.46 4.81 -19.72
C LYS A 193 27.74 3.83 -20.84
#